data_AF-A0A139DHS4-F1
#
_entry.id   AF-A0A139DHS4-F1
#
_cell.length_a   1.000
_cell.length_b   1.000
_cell.length_c   1.000
_cell.angle_alpha   90.00
_cell.angle_beta   90.00
_cell.angle_gamma   90.00
#
_symmetry.space_group_name_H-M   'P 1'
#
loop_
_entity.id
_entity.type
_entity.pdbx_description
1 polymer ?
#
loop_
_entity_poly.entity_id
_entity_poly.type
_entity_poly.pdbx_seq_one_letter_code
_entity_poly.pdbx_strand_id
1 'polypeptide(L)'
;WLHASPGSDSARITGLWAAIIYSTMALGFVSAGTVMTDSFLALATTLVIASLAIRLQGGAPLWGWLFFIGLALGLLAKGPLVLVLTGLPVFVWVALNRQWHTLWQCLPWVRGTALMLLIALPWYILAELKTPGFLDYFILGEHFKRFLVSGWEGDLYGSAHDRARGTIWLYLLAASFPWGLIAAVGWAQARWSGLTGETVWQAHRPGLKTLLMAAALTPTVFFTFSGNILWTYVLPGLPFLAILSAGFLHRTGKPSLTKFALASSLVIPVLGTAAGAWFAVHPGQLKTERELVQRIDAMPGYSPADLFYLDEAPFSARFYSHGRVHTMDRDALGRELATVQPGSKKLIALEKGDHSAQKQLESRAEIIDSSMRYRVFRLVPDENQRTRSLTAWKGGNVEEVL
;
A
#
# COMPACT_ATOMS: atom_id res chain seq x y z
N TRP A 1 -22.05 -1.17 21.28
CA TRP A 1 -21.45 -2.13 22.25
C TRP A 1 -20.39 -1.50 23.15
N LEU A 2 -19.76 -0.41 22.73
CA LEU A 2 -18.76 0.31 23.54
C LEU A 2 -19.38 1.38 24.46
N HIS A 3 -20.62 1.76 24.18
CA HIS A 3 -21.45 2.69 24.94
C HIS A 3 -22.33 1.93 25.95
N ALA A 4 -22.61 2.54 27.11
CA ALA A 4 -23.46 1.97 28.18
C ALA A 4 -24.81 1.46 27.65
N SER A 5 -25.41 2.27 26.77
CA SER A 5 -26.64 1.95 26.03
C SER A 5 -26.32 1.84 24.54
N PRO A 6 -26.00 0.65 24.00
CA PRO A 6 -25.60 0.48 22.60
C PRO A 6 -26.60 0.98 21.55
N GLY A 7 -27.88 1.06 21.90
CA GLY A 7 -28.96 1.49 21.00
C GLY A 7 -29.26 2.99 21.03
N SER A 8 -28.62 3.77 21.92
CA SER A 8 -28.91 5.20 22.08
C SER A 8 -28.39 6.05 20.92
N ASP A 9 -28.96 7.25 20.76
CA ASP A 9 -28.49 8.22 19.76
C ASP A 9 -27.06 8.66 20.02
N SER A 10 -26.65 8.80 21.29
CA SER A 10 -25.24 9.08 21.64
C SER A 10 -24.29 7.98 21.14
N ALA A 11 -24.68 6.70 21.28
CA ALA A 11 -23.89 5.59 20.76
C ALA A 11 -23.78 5.63 19.23
N ARG A 12 -24.89 5.95 18.54
CA ARG A 12 -24.93 6.11 17.08
C ARG A 12 -24.04 7.27 16.62
N ILE A 13 -24.17 8.43 17.26
CA ILE A 13 -23.35 9.63 16.97
C ILE A 13 -21.86 9.33 17.16
N THR A 14 -21.49 8.64 18.25
CA THR A 14 -20.08 8.26 18.49
C THR A 14 -19.57 7.30 17.43
N GLY A 15 -20.40 6.33 17.01
CA GLY A 15 -20.06 5.41 15.91
C GLY A 15 -19.89 6.13 14.57
N LEU A 16 -20.77 7.08 14.26
CA LEU A 16 -20.66 7.93 13.07
C LEU A 16 -19.38 8.77 13.10
N TRP A 17 -19.03 9.36 14.25
CA TRP A 17 -17.77 10.07 14.40
C TRP A 17 -16.57 9.15 14.18
N ALA A 18 -16.57 7.93 14.69
CA ALA A 18 -15.48 6.98 14.43
C ALA A 18 -15.34 6.69 12.92
N ALA A 19 -16.45 6.52 12.21
CA ALA A 19 -16.45 6.31 10.76
C ALA A 19 -15.94 7.55 9.99
N ILE A 20 -16.43 8.75 10.33
CA ILE A 20 -15.97 10.02 9.74
C ILE A 20 -14.49 10.23 9.99
N ILE A 21 -14.03 10.01 11.23
CA ILE A 21 -12.64 10.15 11.61
C ILE A 21 -11.78 9.20 10.77
N TYR A 22 -12.14 7.91 10.70
CA TYR A 22 -11.39 6.93 9.91
C TYR A 22 -11.36 7.30 8.41
N SER A 23 -12.50 7.65 7.82
CA SER A 23 -12.59 7.97 6.39
C SER A 23 -11.88 9.28 6.00
N THR A 24 -11.62 10.15 6.98
CA THR A 24 -10.96 11.45 6.78
C THR A 24 -9.55 11.49 7.38
N MET A 25 -9.02 10.36 7.86
CA MET A 25 -7.58 10.16 8.04
C MET A 25 -6.90 10.08 6.67
N ALA A 26 -5.71 10.65 6.52
CA ALA A 26 -4.99 10.68 5.24
C ALA A 26 -4.86 9.29 4.58
N LEU A 27 -4.41 8.28 5.34
CA LEU A 27 -4.28 6.92 4.81
C LEU A 27 -5.63 6.23 4.63
N GLY A 28 -6.60 6.48 5.51
CA GLY A 28 -7.96 5.95 5.37
C GLY A 28 -8.61 6.41 4.06
N PHE A 29 -8.51 7.71 3.77
CA PHE A 29 -9.02 8.31 2.53
C PHE A 29 -8.28 7.79 1.29
N VAL A 30 -6.94 7.79 1.30
CA VAL A 30 -6.13 7.31 0.17
C VAL A 30 -6.36 5.81 -0.10
N SER A 31 -6.52 5.00 0.95
CA SER A 31 -6.80 3.56 0.81
C SER A 31 -8.13 3.26 0.13
N ALA A 32 -9.10 4.17 0.16
CA ALA A 32 -10.38 4.01 -0.53
C ALA A 32 -10.27 4.16 -2.05
N GLY A 33 -9.28 4.91 -2.54
CA GLY A 33 -9.03 5.16 -3.97
C GLY A 33 -7.92 4.29 -4.56
N THR A 34 -7.33 3.37 -3.79
CA THR A 34 -6.15 2.59 -4.20
C THR A 34 -6.42 1.10 -4.09
N VAL A 35 -5.86 0.33 -5.03
CA VAL A 35 -5.95 -1.14 -5.02
C VAL A 35 -4.73 -1.67 -4.25
N MET A 36 -4.93 -2.05 -2.99
CA MET A 36 -3.88 -2.57 -2.11
C MET A 36 -4.39 -3.72 -1.25
N THR A 37 -3.50 -4.68 -0.96
CA THR A 37 -3.84 -5.82 -0.08
C THR A 37 -3.99 -5.42 1.38
N ASP A 38 -3.38 -4.30 1.79
CA ASP A 38 -3.46 -3.75 3.15
C ASP A 38 -4.89 -3.43 3.59
N SER A 39 -5.77 -3.03 2.67
CA SER A 39 -7.19 -2.75 2.98
C SER A 39 -7.95 -4.01 3.40
N PHE A 40 -7.64 -5.15 2.80
CA PHE A 40 -8.23 -6.44 3.20
C PHE A 40 -7.70 -6.89 4.56
N LEU A 41 -6.41 -6.69 4.83
CA LEU A 41 -5.85 -6.95 6.16
C LEU A 41 -6.49 -6.06 7.22
N ALA A 42 -6.69 -4.77 6.93
CA ALA A 42 -7.35 -3.84 7.86
C ALA A 42 -8.80 -4.22 8.14
N LEU A 43 -9.55 -4.66 7.12
CA LEU A 43 -10.89 -5.23 7.30
C LEU A 43 -10.84 -6.47 8.21
N ALA A 44 -9.94 -7.40 7.93
CA ALA A 44 -9.76 -8.63 8.69
C ALA A 44 -9.43 -8.35 10.17
N THR A 45 -8.42 -7.53 10.45
CA THR A 45 -8.04 -7.19 11.83
C THR A 45 -9.16 -6.43 12.56
N THR A 46 -9.86 -5.53 11.86
CA THR A 46 -11.03 -4.81 12.41
C THR A 46 -12.13 -5.80 12.77
N LEU A 47 -12.45 -6.73 11.88
CA LEU A 47 -13.47 -7.75 12.13
C LEU A 47 -13.11 -8.61 13.33
N VAL A 48 -11.84 -9.03 13.47
CA VAL A 48 -11.36 -9.83 14.60
C VAL A 48 -11.53 -9.07 15.93
N ILE A 49 -10.96 -7.87 16.04
CA ILE A 49 -10.96 -7.12 17.30
C ILE A 49 -12.37 -6.60 17.63
N ALA A 50 -13.14 -6.14 16.64
CA ALA A 50 -14.52 -5.72 16.85
C ALA A 50 -15.41 -6.90 17.29
N SER A 51 -15.23 -8.07 16.68
CA SER A 51 -15.94 -9.30 17.07
C SER A 51 -15.67 -9.68 18.51
N LEU A 52 -14.40 -9.68 18.93
CA LEU A 52 -14.04 -9.95 20.31
C LEU A 52 -14.62 -8.88 21.24
N ALA A 53 -14.47 -7.60 20.91
CA ALA A 53 -15.02 -6.49 21.68
C ALA A 53 -16.53 -6.63 21.89
N ILE A 54 -17.29 -7.04 20.86
CA ILE A 54 -18.73 -7.23 20.94
C ILE A 54 -19.08 -8.49 21.75
N ARG A 55 -18.35 -9.60 21.58
CA ARG A 55 -18.54 -10.83 22.37
C ARG A 55 -18.30 -10.61 23.86
N LEU A 56 -17.26 -9.84 24.21
CA LEU A 56 -16.97 -9.48 25.61
C LEU A 56 -18.09 -8.65 26.24
N GLN A 57 -18.91 -7.97 25.44
CA GLN A 57 -20.04 -7.15 25.89
C GLN A 57 -21.38 -7.89 25.85
N GLY A 58 -21.37 -9.22 25.71
CA GLY A 58 -22.60 -10.02 25.66
C GLY A 58 -23.29 -10.03 24.30
N GLY A 59 -22.63 -9.56 23.24
CA GLY A 59 -23.17 -9.65 21.88
C GLY A 59 -23.35 -11.09 21.40
N ALA A 60 -24.15 -11.27 20.35
CA ALA A 60 -24.57 -12.58 19.85
C ALA A 60 -23.41 -13.55 19.53
N PRO A 61 -23.60 -14.89 19.64
CA PRO A 61 -22.57 -15.89 19.34
C PRO A 61 -21.97 -15.80 17.92
N LEU A 62 -22.71 -15.24 16.95
CA LEU A 62 -22.24 -14.98 15.59
C LEU A 62 -20.90 -14.23 15.57
N TRP A 63 -20.71 -13.26 16.46
CA TRP A 63 -19.46 -12.51 16.56
C TRP A 63 -18.27 -13.41 16.94
N GLY A 64 -18.50 -14.49 17.70
CA GLY A 64 -17.47 -15.47 17.98
C GLY A 64 -16.99 -16.20 16.73
N TRP A 65 -17.88 -16.43 15.76
CA TRP A 65 -17.52 -17.01 14.46
C TRP A 65 -16.88 -15.98 13.52
N LEU A 66 -17.40 -14.74 13.51
CA LEU A 66 -16.82 -13.65 12.74
C LEU A 66 -15.37 -13.33 13.16
N PHE A 67 -15.01 -13.56 14.43
CA PHE A 67 -13.62 -13.51 14.89
C PHE A 67 -12.73 -14.46 14.07
N PHE A 68 -13.10 -15.73 13.95
CA PHE A 68 -12.32 -16.73 13.21
C PHE A 68 -12.39 -16.55 11.69
N ILE A 69 -13.52 -16.10 11.17
CA ILE A 69 -13.64 -15.71 9.75
C ILE A 69 -12.69 -14.54 9.45
N GLY A 70 -12.62 -13.54 10.33
CA GLY A 70 -11.67 -12.44 10.20
C GLY A 70 -10.22 -12.91 10.19
N LEU A 71 -9.84 -13.87 11.04
CA LEU A 71 -8.51 -14.48 11.00
C LEU A 71 -8.25 -15.18 9.66
N ALA A 72 -9.22 -15.94 9.14
CA ALA A 72 -9.09 -16.61 7.85
C ALA A 72 -8.92 -15.62 6.69
N LEU A 73 -9.71 -14.54 6.66
CA LEU A 73 -9.59 -13.49 5.66
C LEU A 73 -8.21 -12.81 5.72
N GLY A 74 -7.69 -12.55 6.93
CA GLY A 74 -6.37 -11.96 7.08
C GLY A 74 -5.24 -12.90 6.66
N LEU A 75 -5.38 -14.21 6.93
CA LEU A 75 -4.43 -15.23 6.47
C LEU A 75 -4.39 -15.27 4.94
N LEU A 76 -5.55 -15.21 4.28
CA LEU A 76 -5.62 -15.19 2.82
C LEU A 76 -5.14 -13.87 2.21
N ALA A 77 -5.36 -12.75 2.90
CA ALA A 77 -5.00 -11.42 2.40
C ALA A 77 -3.51 -11.11 2.52
N LYS A 78 -2.90 -11.40 3.68
CA LYS A 78 -1.52 -11.00 4.00
C LYS A 78 -0.82 -11.96 4.95
N GLY A 79 -1.18 -13.24 4.90
CA GLY A 79 -0.44 -14.29 5.59
C GLY A 79 -0.56 -14.27 7.12
N PRO A 80 0.39 -14.92 7.83
CA PRO A 80 0.37 -15.04 9.29
C PRO A 80 0.46 -13.71 10.04
N LEU A 81 0.75 -12.60 9.36
CA LEU A 81 0.79 -11.27 9.97
C LEU A 81 -0.52 -10.91 10.70
N VAL A 82 -1.69 -11.37 10.21
CA VAL A 82 -2.97 -11.15 10.92
C VAL A 82 -2.95 -11.71 12.33
N LEU A 83 -2.31 -12.86 12.56
CA LEU A 83 -2.23 -13.51 13.86
C LEU A 83 -1.40 -12.66 14.84
N VAL A 84 -0.35 -12.00 14.35
CA VAL A 84 0.46 -11.08 15.15
C VAL A 84 -0.32 -9.81 15.46
N LEU A 85 -0.90 -9.18 14.43
CA LEU A 85 -1.57 -7.88 14.57
C LEU A 85 -2.86 -7.94 15.38
N THR A 86 -3.48 -9.11 15.50
CA THR A 86 -4.68 -9.33 16.34
C THR A 86 -4.38 -10.07 17.62
N GLY A 87 -3.44 -11.01 17.60
CA GLY A 87 -3.02 -11.78 18.77
C GLY A 87 -2.28 -10.93 19.80
N LEU A 88 -1.39 -10.02 19.38
CA LEU A 88 -0.65 -9.17 20.32
C LEU A 88 -1.58 -8.22 21.12
N PRO A 89 -2.56 -7.51 20.52
CA PRO A 89 -3.54 -6.73 21.26
C PRO A 89 -4.35 -7.56 22.24
N VAL A 90 -4.78 -8.75 21.82
CA VAL A 90 -5.57 -9.66 22.66
C VAL A 90 -4.72 -10.15 23.82
N PHE A 91 -3.48 -10.56 23.57
CA PHE A 91 -2.53 -10.97 24.61
C PHE A 91 -2.28 -9.86 25.63
N VAL A 92 -1.97 -8.64 25.18
CA VAL A 92 -1.76 -7.47 26.06
C VAL A 92 -3.00 -7.22 26.92
N TRP A 93 -4.19 -7.26 26.31
CA TRP A 93 -5.45 -7.10 27.04
C TRP A 93 -5.63 -8.19 28.10
N VAL A 94 -5.46 -9.46 27.74
CA VAL A 94 -5.65 -10.57 28.66
C VAL A 94 -4.62 -10.53 29.79
N ALA A 95 -3.35 -10.27 29.49
CA ALA A 95 -2.27 -10.23 30.47
C ALA A 95 -2.49 -9.11 31.50
N LEU A 96 -2.84 -7.90 31.04
CA LEU A 96 -3.04 -6.76 31.93
C LEU A 96 -4.35 -6.83 32.74
N ASN A 97 -5.41 -7.43 32.19
CA ASN A 97 -6.73 -7.49 32.85
C ASN A 97 -7.02 -8.86 33.50
N ARG A 98 -6.10 -9.83 33.39
CA ARG A 98 -6.22 -11.21 33.88
C ARG A 98 -7.47 -11.95 33.38
N GLN A 99 -7.90 -11.66 32.14
CA GLN A 99 -9.15 -12.17 31.55
C GLN A 99 -8.99 -13.49 30.77
N TRP A 100 -8.02 -14.34 31.13
CA TRP A 100 -7.68 -15.57 30.38
C TRP A 100 -8.88 -16.51 30.24
N HIS A 101 -9.53 -16.78 31.36
CA HIS A 101 -10.71 -17.65 31.41
C HIS A 101 -11.88 -17.07 30.59
N THR A 102 -12.12 -15.76 30.69
CA THR A 102 -13.16 -15.07 29.92
C THR A 102 -12.92 -15.20 28.40
N LEU A 103 -11.68 -15.05 27.95
CA LEU A 103 -11.32 -15.22 26.54
C LEU A 103 -11.58 -16.66 26.06
N TRP A 104 -11.25 -17.65 26.89
CA TRP A 104 -11.46 -19.06 26.54
C TRP A 104 -12.96 -19.41 26.44
N GLN A 105 -13.79 -18.83 27.30
CA GLN A 105 -15.23 -19.09 27.32
C GLN A 105 -16.02 -18.30 26.27
N CYS A 106 -15.56 -17.11 25.88
CA CYS A 106 -16.37 -16.25 25.01
C CYS A 106 -16.28 -16.60 23.52
N LEU A 107 -15.24 -17.33 23.11
CA LEU A 107 -14.98 -17.71 21.71
C LEU A 107 -15.05 -19.23 21.52
N PRO A 108 -15.60 -19.72 20.39
CA PRO A 108 -15.66 -21.14 20.08
C PRO A 108 -14.30 -21.67 19.57
N TRP A 109 -13.26 -21.69 20.41
CA TRP A 109 -11.87 -21.94 19.98
C TRP A 109 -11.68 -23.15 19.07
N VAL A 110 -12.22 -24.32 19.43
CA VAL A 110 -12.04 -25.55 18.64
C VAL A 110 -12.74 -25.45 17.29
N ARG A 111 -14.06 -25.20 17.31
CA ARG A 111 -14.87 -25.17 16.08
C ARG A 111 -14.54 -23.97 15.19
N GLY A 112 -14.22 -22.84 15.81
CA GLY A 112 -13.79 -21.62 15.14
C GLY A 112 -12.43 -21.77 14.46
N THR A 113 -11.46 -22.40 15.13
CA THR A 113 -10.17 -22.72 14.49
C THR A 113 -10.35 -23.69 13.34
N ALA A 114 -11.19 -24.71 13.49
CA ALA A 114 -11.53 -25.62 12.40
C ALA A 114 -12.15 -24.89 11.20
N LEU A 115 -13.07 -23.96 11.44
CA LEU A 115 -13.65 -23.11 10.39
C LEU A 115 -12.59 -22.22 9.72
N MET A 116 -11.72 -21.59 10.51
CA MET A 116 -10.64 -20.74 9.99
C MET A 116 -9.71 -21.53 9.05
N LEU A 117 -9.30 -22.73 9.48
CA LEU A 117 -8.47 -23.61 8.67
C LEU A 117 -9.20 -24.11 7.44
N LEU A 118 -10.48 -24.48 7.55
CA LEU A 118 -11.29 -24.91 6.41
C LEU A 118 -11.39 -23.83 5.32
N ILE A 119 -11.41 -22.55 5.70
CA ILE A 119 -11.47 -21.43 4.75
C ILE A 119 -10.08 -21.14 4.16
N ALA A 120 -9.05 -21.04 5.00
CA ALA A 120 -7.74 -20.56 4.56
C ALA A 120 -6.86 -21.67 3.95
N LEU A 121 -6.80 -22.84 4.60
CA LEU A 121 -5.83 -23.89 4.30
C LEU A 121 -5.94 -24.47 2.88
N PRO A 122 -7.13 -24.65 2.27
CA PRO A 122 -7.23 -25.18 0.91
C PRO A 122 -6.41 -24.37 -0.11
N TRP A 123 -6.43 -23.04 -0.01
CA TRP A 123 -5.65 -22.18 -0.90
C TRP A 123 -4.15 -22.36 -0.72
N TYR A 124 -3.69 -22.40 0.55
CA TYR A 124 -2.27 -22.63 0.86
C TYR A 124 -1.75 -23.98 0.33
N ILE A 125 -2.55 -25.04 0.49
CA ILE A 125 -2.22 -26.37 -0.04
C ILE A 125 -2.14 -26.33 -1.57
N LEU A 126 -3.15 -25.75 -2.23
CA LEU A 126 -3.16 -25.68 -3.69
C LEU A 126 -2.01 -24.83 -4.25
N ALA A 127 -1.65 -23.74 -3.57
CA ALA A 127 -0.51 -22.91 -3.96
C ALA A 127 0.82 -23.67 -3.87
N GLU A 128 1.04 -24.42 -2.79
CA GLU A 128 2.22 -25.27 -2.63
C GLU A 128 2.27 -26.41 -3.66
N LEU A 129 1.13 -27.08 -3.91
CA LEU A 129 1.08 -28.15 -4.91
C LEU A 129 1.32 -27.64 -6.34
N LYS A 130 0.85 -26.42 -6.65
CA LYS A 130 1.04 -25.82 -7.97
C LYS A 130 2.45 -25.28 -8.16
N THR A 131 3.06 -24.75 -7.10
CA THR A 131 4.38 -24.13 -7.11
C THR A 131 5.16 -24.61 -5.87
N PRO A 132 5.80 -25.79 -5.93
CA PRO A 132 6.55 -26.34 -4.80
C PRO A 132 7.62 -25.35 -4.29
N GLY A 133 7.70 -25.19 -2.97
CA GLY A 133 8.55 -24.19 -2.31
C GLY A 133 7.86 -22.85 -2.06
N PHE A 134 6.60 -22.68 -2.48
CA PHE A 134 5.81 -21.48 -2.22
C PHE A 134 5.72 -21.16 -0.73
N LEU A 135 5.45 -22.13 0.14
CA LEU A 135 5.32 -21.90 1.57
C LEU A 135 6.65 -21.50 2.24
N ASP A 136 7.76 -22.07 1.80
CA ASP A 136 9.10 -21.67 2.28
C ASP A 136 9.36 -20.20 1.93
N TYR A 137 9.14 -19.84 0.66
CA TYR A 137 9.28 -18.46 0.20
C TYR A 137 8.30 -17.51 0.91
N PHE A 138 7.01 -17.83 0.91
CA PHE A 138 5.95 -16.95 1.41
C PHE A 138 5.97 -16.82 2.94
N ILE A 139 6.18 -17.90 3.68
CA ILE A 139 6.23 -17.81 5.14
C ILE A 139 7.62 -17.38 5.59
N LEU A 140 8.68 -18.14 5.27
CA LEU A 140 10.02 -17.85 5.79
C LEU A 140 10.68 -16.65 5.11
N GLY A 141 10.58 -16.53 3.78
CA GLY A 141 11.10 -15.38 3.05
C GLY A 141 10.35 -14.09 3.38
N GLU A 142 9.09 -14.02 2.95
CA GLU A 142 8.31 -12.76 2.97
C GLU A 142 7.88 -12.29 4.37
N HIS A 143 7.80 -13.17 5.37
CA HIS A 143 7.42 -12.75 6.73
C HIS A 143 8.60 -12.71 7.70
N PHE A 144 9.46 -13.74 7.73
CA PHE A 144 10.57 -13.77 8.69
C PHE A 144 11.81 -13.03 8.18
N LYS A 145 12.33 -13.39 7.00
CA LYS A 145 13.53 -12.75 6.44
C LYS A 145 13.26 -11.27 6.14
N ARG A 146 12.13 -10.95 5.50
CA ARG A 146 11.75 -9.56 5.20
C ARG A 146 11.62 -8.67 6.44
N PHE A 147 11.20 -9.22 7.59
CA PHE A 147 11.05 -8.47 8.84
C PHE A 147 12.40 -8.28 9.55
N LEU A 148 13.24 -9.32 9.59
CA LEU A 148 14.49 -9.33 10.36
C LEU A 148 15.69 -8.76 9.59
N VAL A 149 15.72 -8.92 8.26
CA VAL A 149 16.86 -8.57 7.40
C VAL A 149 16.56 -7.24 6.68
N SER A 150 17.25 -6.17 7.08
CA SER A 150 17.22 -4.88 6.35
C SER A 150 17.70 -5.05 4.91
N GLY A 151 16.97 -4.48 3.94
CA GLY A 151 17.37 -4.54 2.54
C GLY A 151 17.29 -5.95 1.91
N TRP A 152 16.37 -6.79 2.38
CA TRP A 152 16.23 -8.16 1.87
C TRP A 152 16.00 -8.19 0.35
N GLU A 153 16.97 -8.74 -0.39
CA GLU A 153 17.01 -8.81 -1.86
C GLU A 153 16.19 -9.98 -2.43
N GLY A 154 15.63 -10.84 -1.58
CA GLY A 154 14.82 -11.98 -2.01
C GLY A 154 13.38 -11.64 -2.39
N ASP A 155 13.00 -10.35 -2.38
CA ASP A 155 11.65 -9.91 -2.77
C ASP A 155 11.50 -10.04 -4.29
N LEU A 156 10.84 -11.10 -4.75
CA LEU A 156 10.64 -11.36 -6.17
C LEU A 156 9.62 -10.40 -6.81
N TYR A 157 8.78 -9.73 -6.01
CA TYR A 157 7.59 -9.02 -6.48
C TYR A 157 7.42 -7.60 -5.92
N GLY A 158 8.37 -7.14 -5.11
CA GLY A 158 8.36 -5.82 -4.47
C GLY A 158 9.77 -5.23 -4.33
N SER A 159 9.83 -4.02 -3.77
CA SER A 159 11.09 -3.36 -3.43
C SER A 159 11.23 -3.23 -1.92
N ALA A 160 12.38 -3.64 -1.39
CA ALA A 160 12.72 -3.43 0.01
C ALA A 160 12.92 -1.93 0.26
N HIS A 161 12.15 -1.38 1.20
CA HIS A 161 12.26 0.03 1.60
C HIS A 161 12.96 0.09 2.95
N ASP A 162 14.29 0.08 2.94
CA ASP A 162 15.08 0.21 4.17
C ASP A 162 14.86 1.61 4.77
N ARG A 163 14.43 1.63 6.03
CA ARG A 163 14.13 2.86 6.77
C ARG A 163 14.70 2.75 8.18
N ALA A 164 15.06 3.90 8.74
CA ALA A 164 15.50 3.97 10.14
C ALA A 164 14.40 3.42 11.06
N ARG A 165 14.79 2.51 11.96
CA ARG A 165 13.89 1.91 12.97
C ARG A 165 13.16 3.00 13.75
N GLY A 166 11.85 2.82 13.93
CA GLY A 166 10.98 3.82 14.56
C GLY A 166 10.37 4.88 13.62
N THR A 167 10.76 4.92 12.34
CA THR A 167 10.12 5.82 11.35
C THR A 167 8.61 5.55 11.21
N ILE A 168 8.16 4.33 11.53
CA ILE A 168 6.75 3.95 11.56
C ILE A 168 5.89 4.84 12.47
N TRP A 169 6.44 5.47 13.51
CA TRP A 169 5.70 6.42 14.36
C TRP A 169 5.37 7.72 13.61
N LEU A 170 6.28 8.19 12.74
CA LEU A 170 6.01 9.32 11.85
C LEU A 170 4.96 8.93 10.80
N TYR A 171 5.02 7.68 10.30
CA TYR A 171 3.99 7.16 9.41
C TYR A 171 2.63 7.05 10.09
N LEU A 172 2.56 6.69 11.37
CA LEU A 172 1.30 6.72 12.12
C LEU A 172 0.72 8.15 12.16
N LEU A 173 1.55 9.15 12.46
CA LEU A 173 1.10 10.56 12.51
C LEU A 173 0.64 11.04 11.12
N ALA A 174 1.40 10.76 10.07
CA ALA A 174 1.05 11.12 8.71
C ALA A 174 -0.23 10.40 8.24
N ALA A 175 -0.32 9.09 8.47
CA ALA A 175 -1.44 8.26 8.07
C ALA A 175 -2.74 8.62 8.78
N SER A 176 -2.65 8.99 10.06
CA SER A 176 -3.80 9.40 10.87
C SER A 176 -4.07 10.90 10.83
N PHE A 177 -3.27 11.70 10.10
CA PHE A 177 -3.49 13.14 9.97
C PHE A 177 -4.88 13.43 9.37
N PRO A 178 -5.63 14.44 9.89
CA PRO A 178 -5.26 15.33 11.01
C PRO A 178 -5.56 14.73 12.39
N TRP A 179 -6.35 13.66 12.46
CA TRP A 179 -6.89 13.10 13.70
C TRP A 179 -5.86 12.55 14.67
N GLY A 180 -4.73 12.00 14.20
CA GLY A 180 -3.65 11.56 15.08
C GLY A 180 -3.08 12.69 15.93
N LEU A 181 -2.90 13.87 15.35
CA LEU A 181 -2.44 15.06 16.07
C LEU A 181 -3.51 15.56 17.04
N ILE A 182 -4.77 15.61 16.59
CA ILE A 182 -5.91 16.02 17.44
C ILE A 182 -6.04 15.09 18.65
N ALA A 183 -5.92 13.78 18.44
CA ALA A 183 -5.96 12.78 19.50
C ALA A 183 -4.78 12.95 20.47
N ALA A 184 -3.56 13.12 19.97
CA ALA A 184 -2.36 13.31 20.80
C ALA A 184 -2.47 14.55 21.68
N VAL A 185 -2.85 15.70 21.10
CA VAL A 185 -3.04 16.96 21.83
C VAL A 185 -4.18 16.84 22.84
N GLY A 186 -5.31 16.26 22.44
CA GLY A 186 -6.46 16.06 23.32
C GLY A 186 -6.13 15.19 24.54
N TRP A 187 -5.36 14.12 24.34
CA TRP A 187 -4.88 13.26 25.42
C TRP A 187 -3.90 13.97 26.35
N ALA A 188 -2.93 14.72 25.82
CA ALA A 188 -1.99 15.49 26.63
C ALA A 188 -2.70 16.53 27.51
N GLN A 189 -3.64 17.28 26.92
CA GLN A 189 -4.44 18.26 27.64
C GLN A 189 -5.31 17.63 28.73
N ALA A 190 -5.96 16.49 28.44
CA ALA A 190 -6.75 15.78 29.44
C ALA A 190 -5.91 15.25 30.61
N ARG A 191 -4.66 14.83 30.33
CA ARG A 191 -3.71 14.36 31.34
C ARG A 191 -3.22 15.49 32.25
N TRP A 192 -3.01 16.69 31.70
CA TRP A 192 -2.54 17.87 32.44
C TRP A 192 -3.65 18.58 33.23
N SER A 193 -4.86 18.65 32.68
CA SER A 193 -6.00 19.30 33.32
C SER A 193 -6.65 18.50 34.44
N GLY A 194 -6.17 17.27 34.71
CA GLY A 194 -6.78 16.39 35.72
C GLY A 194 -8.21 15.99 35.39
N LEU A 195 -8.68 16.21 34.15
CA LEU A 195 -10.02 15.86 33.68
C LEU A 195 -10.15 14.33 33.60
N THR A 196 -10.37 13.69 34.75
CA THR A 196 -10.90 12.34 34.89
C THR A 196 -12.42 12.36 34.83
N GLY A 197 -13.01 13.05 33.85
CA GLY A 197 -14.44 12.95 33.55
C GLY A 197 -14.86 11.51 33.24
N GLU A 198 -16.08 11.14 33.60
CA GLU A 198 -16.66 9.82 33.34
C GLU A 198 -16.44 9.42 31.88
N THR A 199 -15.85 8.25 31.67
CA THR A 199 -15.73 7.70 30.33
C THR A 199 -17.12 7.33 29.85
N VAL A 200 -17.56 7.95 28.74
CA VAL A 200 -18.70 7.54 27.90
C VAL A 200 -18.70 6.01 27.64
N TRP A 201 -17.49 5.44 27.65
CA TRP A 201 -17.19 4.02 27.66
C TRP A 201 -17.53 3.38 29.00
N GLN A 202 -18.79 3.08 29.24
CA GLN A 202 -19.19 2.15 30.30
C GLN A 202 -19.35 0.76 29.69
N ALA A 203 -18.21 0.11 29.51
CA ALA A 203 -18.14 -1.27 29.10
C ALA A 203 -18.68 -2.16 30.24
N HIS A 204 -19.54 -3.14 29.93
CA HIS A 204 -19.98 -4.15 30.91
C HIS A 204 -18.80 -4.96 31.45
N ARG A 205 -17.72 -5.08 30.67
CA ARG A 205 -16.45 -5.72 31.08
C ARG A 205 -15.30 -4.72 31.13
N PRO A 206 -14.47 -4.74 32.20
CA PRO A 206 -13.30 -3.88 32.30
C PRO A 206 -12.23 -4.23 31.24
N GLY A 207 -11.41 -3.24 30.88
CA GLY A 207 -10.24 -3.45 30.03
C GLY A 207 -10.45 -3.28 28.52
N LEU A 208 -11.66 -3.00 28.04
CA LEU A 208 -11.89 -2.87 26.59
C LEU A 208 -11.13 -1.68 25.96
N LYS A 209 -10.95 -0.60 26.72
CA LYS A 209 -10.06 0.51 26.33
C LYS A 209 -8.63 0.02 26.10
N THR A 210 -8.13 -0.88 26.95
CA THR A 210 -6.79 -1.49 26.81
C THR A 210 -6.69 -2.30 25.53
N LEU A 211 -7.70 -3.11 25.20
CA LEU A 211 -7.74 -3.85 23.94
C LEU A 211 -7.69 -2.92 22.73
N LEU A 212 -8.52 -1.87 22.69
CA LEU A 212 -8.56 -0.92 21.58
C LEU A 212 -7.27 -0.13 21.45
N MET A 213 -6.66 0.28 22.57
CA MET A 213 -5.38 0.99 22.56
C MET A 213 -4.24 0.07 22.11
N ALA A 214 -4.21 -1.17 22.58
CA ALA A 214 -3.25 -2.15 22.11
C ALA A 214 -3.45 -2.46 20.62
N ALA A 215 -4.69 -2.54 20.13
CA ALA A 215 -4.99 -2.75 18.71
C ALA A 215 -4.60 -1.56 17.84
N ALA A 216 -4.80 -0.33 18.32
CA ALA A 216 -4.38 0.89 17.63
C ALA A 216 -2.84 1.00 17.51
N LEU A 217 -2.11 0.57 18.54
CA LEU A 217 -0.66 0.75 18.62
C LEU A 217 0.16 -0.46 18.17
N THR A 218 -0.42 -1.66 18.15
CA THR A 218 0.30 -2.90 17.80
C THR A 218 1.02 -2.81 16.46
N PRO A 219 0.40 -2.36 15.35
CA PRO A 219 1.12 -2.28 14.08
C PRO A 219 2.38 -1.41 14.20
N THR A 220 2.27 -0.24 14.83
CA THR A 220 3.39 0.68 15.02
C THR A 220 4.48 0.11 15.93
N VAL A 221 4.10 -0.52 17.05
CA VAL A 221 5.05 -1.15 17.98
C VAL A 221 5.76 -2.32 17.30
N PHE A 222 5.02 -3.20 16.63
CA PHE A 222 5.58 -4.37 15.95
C PHE A 222 6.54 -3.97 14.84
N PHE A 223 6.14 -3.06 13.95
CA PHE A 223 6.97 -2.60 12.85
C PHE A 223 8.08 -1.61 13.26
N THR A 224 8.16 -1.19 14.52
CA THR A 224 9.32 -0.43 15.03
C THR A 224 10.60 -1.25 14.90
N PHE A 225 10.50 -2.57 14.99
CA PHE A 225 11.64 -3.49 14.92
C PHE A 225 11.98 -3.95 13.48
N SER A 226 11.13 -3.64 12.50
CA SER A 226 11.35 -4.03 11.09
C SER A 226 12.30 -3.05 10.39
N GLY A 227 13.26 -3.59 9.62
CA GLY A 227 14.11 -2.80 8.73
C GLY A 227 13.41 -2.35 7.44
N ASN A 228 12.43 -3.14 6.97
CA ASN A 228 11.67 -2.86 5.76
C ASN A 228 10.24 -2.49 6.12
N ILE A 229 9.89 -1.20 6.01
CA ILE A 229 8.56 -0.70 6.39
C ILE A 229 7.92 0.15 5.31
N LEU A 230 6.61 -0.01 5.17
CA LEU A 230 5.76 0.86 4.37
C LEU A 230 4.85 1.67 5.29
N TRP A 231 4.54 2.89 4.88
CA TRP A 231 3.63 3.74 5.63
C TRP A 231 2.21 3.14 5.74
N THR A 232 1.81 2.27 4.81
CA THR A 232 0.54 1.55 4.83
C THR A 232 0.42 0.54 5.98
N TYR A 233 1.54 0.12 6.59
CA TYR A 233 1.55 -0.90 7.64
C TYR A 233 0.84 -0.46 8.93
N VAL A 234 0.59 0.83 9.12
CA VAL A 234 -0.20 1.33 10.25
C VAL A 234 -1.71 1.25 10.03
N LEU A 235 -2.15 0.99 8.78
CA LEU A 235 -3.57 0.96 8.40
C LEU A 235 -4.43 0.06 9.30
N PRO A 236 -3.99 -1.17 9.67
CA PRO A 236 -4.78 -2.04 10.54
C PRO A 236 -5.07 -1.47 11.93
N GLY A 237 -4.30 -0.48 12.40
CA GLY A 237 -4.49 0.18 13.70
C GLY A 237 -5.42 1.40 13.66
N LEU A 238 -5.60 2.01 12.47
CA LEU A 238 -6.35 3.26 12.32
C LEU A 238 -7.84 3.17 12.70
N PRO A 239 -8.58 2.08 12.43
CA PRO A 239 -9.97 1.95 12.87
C PRO A 239 -10.13 2.08 14.38
N PHE A 240 -9.19 1.50 15.15
CA PHE A 240 -9.23 1.56 16.61
C PHE A 240 -8.80 2.94 17.15
N LEU A 241 -7.83 3.58 16.49
CA LEU A 241 -7.47 4.96 16.79
C LEU A 241 -8.65 5.91 16.54
N ALA A 242 -9.41 5.70 15.46
CA ALA A 242 -10.61 6.47 15.15
C ALA A 242 -11.71 6.28 16.20
N ILE A 243 -11.96 5.03 16.61
CA ILE A 243 -12.88 4.67 17.70
C ILE A 243 -12.49 5.38 19.02
N LEU A 244 -11.22 5.36 19.40
CA LEU A 244 -10.71 6.03 20.60
C LEU A 244 -10.86 7.56 20.50
N SER A 245 -10.60 8.13 19.33
CA SER A 245 -10.69 9.56 19.06
C SER A 245 -12.13 10.06 19.11
N ALA A 246 -13.08 9.31 18.55
CA ALA A 246 -14.51 9.61 18.60
C ALA A 246 -15.03 9.65 20.05
N GLY A 247 -14.61 8.68 20.87
CA GLY A 247 -14.94 8.65 22.28
C GLY A 247 -14.41 9.85 23.06
N PHE A 248 -13.24 10.37 22.68
CA PHE A 248 -12.68 11.58 23.27
C PHE A 248 -13.48 12.83 22.90
N LEU A 249 -13.83 12.98 21.62
CA LEU A 249 -14.63 14.11 21.12
C LEU A 249 -15.97 14.22 21.86
N HIS A 250 -16.68 13.09 21.98
CA HIS A 250 -17.98 13.05 22.67
C HIS A 250 -17.88 13.43 24.16
N ARG A 251 -16.83 12.95 24.86
CA ARG A 251 -16.63 13.20 26.31
C ARG A 251 -16.56 14.69 26.65
N THR A 252 -16.02 15.52 25.77
CA THR A 252 -15.85 16.94 26.08
C THR A 252 -17.15 17.72 25.98
N GLY A 253 -18.11 17.30 25.15
CA GLY A 253 -19.41 17.97 24.95
C GLY A 253 -19.32 19.42 24.47
N LYS A 254 -18.13 19.94 24.15
CA LYS A 254 -17.91 21.37 23.84
C LYS A 254 -18.29 21.66 22.38
N PRO A 255 -19.24 22.57 22.11
CA PRO A 255 -19.63 22.91 20.74
C PRO A 255 -18.48 23.42 19.86
N SER A 256 -17.51 24.12 20.45
CA SER A 256 -16.31 24.59 19.75
C SER A 256 -15.42 23.46 19.27
N LEU A 257 -15.25 22.40 20.08
CA LEU A 257 -14.46 21.23 19.69
C LEU A 257 -15.18 20.44 18.59
N THR A 258 -16.50 20.32 18.66
CA THR A 258 -17.30 19.69 17.59
C THR A 258 -17.16 20.46 16.27
N LYS A 259 -17.23 21.80 16.29
CA LYS A 259 -17.00 22.64 15.09
C LYS A 259 -15.60 22.45 14.53
N PHE A 260 -14.58 22.43 15.39
CA PHE A 260 -13.19 22.19 14.99
C PHE A 260 -12.99 20.78 14.40
N ALA A 261 -13.60 19.75 15.01
CA ALA A 261 -13.57 18.38 14.50
C ALA A 261 -14.28 18.28 13.14
N LEU A 262 -15.41 18.96 12.96
CA LEU A 262 -16.10 19.02 11.68
C LEU A 262 -15.23 19.69 10.60
N ALA A 263 -14.60 20.83 10.91
CA ALA A 263 -13.68 21.49 10.00
C ALA A 263 -12.47 20.60 9.65
N SER A 264 -11.91 19.91 10.65
CA SER A 264 -10.79 18.98 10.47
C SER A 264 -11.16 17.80 9.57
N SER A 265 -12.40 17.31 9.65
CA SER A 265 -12.89 16.22 8.80
C SER A 265 -12.91 16.59 7.30
N LEU A 266 -12.98 17.88 6.97
CA LEU A 266 -13.01 18.34 5.57
C LEU A 266 -11.61 18.51 4.95
N VAL A 267 -10.56 18.60 5.76
CA VAL A 267 -9.19 18.90 5.28
C VAL A 267 -8.72 17.88 4.25
N ILE A 268 -8.77 16.59 4.58
CA ILE A 268 -8.29 15.52 3.69
C ILE A 268 -9.17 15.38 2.44
N PRO A 269 -10.51 15.31 2.53
CA PRO A 269 -11.36 15.26 1.33
C PRO A 269 -11.19 16.46 0.40
N VAL A 270 -11.07 17.69 0.93
CA VAL A 270 -10.87 18.89 0.12
C VAL A 270 -9.50 18.86 -0.57
N LEU A 271 -8.42 18.56 0.16
CA LEU A 271 -7.09 18.44 -0.43
C LEU A 271 -7.02 17.30 -1.46
N GLY A 272 -7.63 16.15 -1.17
CA GLY A 272 -7.70 15.01 -2.08
C GLY A 272 -8.48 15.34 -3.35
N THR A 273 -9.60 16.04 -3.24
CA THR A 273 -10.39 16.49 -4.39
C THR A 273 -9.62 17.51 -5.22
N ALA A 274 -8.97 18.49 -4.59
CA ALA A 274 -8.16 19.50 -5.27
C ALA A 274 -6.95 18.85 -6.00
N ALA A 275 -6.26 17.92 -5.34
CA ALA A 275 -5.17 17.16 -5.96
C ALA A 275 -5.67 16.29 -7.12
N GLY A 276 -6.81 15.61 -6.96
CA GLY A 276 -7.44 14.82 -8.01
C GLY A 276 -7.82 15.66 -9.23
N ALA A 277 -8.43 16.83 -9.01
CA ALA A 277 -8.75 17.78 -10.07
C ALA A 277 -7.48 18.31 -10.76
N TRP A 278 -6.43 18.61 -10.00
CA TRP A 278 -5.15 19.04 -10.55
C TRP A 278 -4.54 17.98 -11.47
N PHE A 279 -4.49 16.71 -11.03
CA PHE A 279 -3.96 15.61 -11.83
C PHE A 279 -4.87 15.22 -13.00
N ALA A 280 -6.17 15.50 -12.95
CA ALA A 280 -7.05 15.33 -14.10
C ALA A 280 -6.72 16.32 -15.22
N VAL A 281 -6.24 17.54 -14.88
CA VAL A 281 -5.81 18.56 -15.86
C VAL A 281 -4.33 18.41 -16.23
N HIS A 282 -3.49 17.92 -15.30
CA HIS A 282 -2.04 17.75 -15.49
C HIS A 282 -1.59 16.28 -15.31
N PRO A 283 -2.16 15.34 -16.07
CA PRO A 283 -1.91 13.91 -15.87
C PRO A 283 -0.45 13.50 -16.12
N GLY A 284 0.30 14.25 -16.94
CA GLY A 284 1.73 14.04 -17.18
C GLY A 284 2.64 14.26 -15.96
N GLN A 285 2.12 14.81 -14.85
CA GLN A 285 2.84 14.94 -13.58
C GLN A 285 2.72 13.71 -12.69
N LEU A 286 1.89 12.73 -13.05
CA LEU A 286 1.81 11.46 -12.34
C LEU A 286 3.01 10.58 -12.71
N LYS A 287 3.55 9.85 -11.72
CA LYS A 287 4.60 8.84 -11.93
C LYS A 287 4.01 7.57 -12.56
N THR A 288 3.50 7.69 -13.77
CA THR A 288 2.86 6.62 -14.55
C THR A 288 3.22 6.73 -16.02
N GLU A 289 3.37 5.60 -16.69
CA GLU A 289 3.63 5.57 -18.14
C GLU A 289 2.34 5.43 -18.96
N ARG A 290 1.15 5.52 -18.32
CA ARG A 290 -0.15 5.38 -18.99
C ARG A 290 -0.26 6.28 -20.22
N GLU A 291 -0.02 7.57 -20.04
CA GLU A 291 -0.19 8.54 -21.11
C GLU A 291 0.86 8.40 -22.19
N LEU A 292 2.10 8.10 -21.78
CA LEU A 292 3.20 7.88 -22.72
C LEU A 292 2.86 6.71 -23.64
N VAL A 293 2.45 5.57 -23.07
CA VAL A 293 2.05 4.39 -23.85
C VAL A 293 0.85 4.70 -24.74
N GLN A 294 -0.16 5.43 -24.24
CA GLN A 294 -1.33 5.81 -25.04
C GLN A 294 -0.98 6.73 -26.20
N ARG A 295 -0.08 7.70 -26.00
CA ARG A 295 0.38 8.59 -27.07
C ARG A 295 1.18 7.82 -28.11
N ILE A 296 2.07 6.90 -27.69
CA ILE A 296 2.80 6.04 -28.63
C ILE A 296 1.85 5.14 -29.44
N ASP A 297 0.84 4.51 -28.81
CA ASP A 297 -0.15 3.66 -29.52
C ASP A 297 -1.03 4.49 -30.49
N ALA A 298 -1.19 5.79 -30.22
CA ALA A 298 -1.90 6.72 -31.10
C ALA A 298 -1.02 7.33 -32.22
N MET A 299 0.31 7.19 -32.15
CA MET A 299 1.21 7.74 -33.17
C MET A 299 1.15 6.89 -34.45
N PRO A 300 0.92 7.51 -35.63
CA PRO A 300 0.86 6.78 -36.89
C PRO A 300 2.14 5.97 -37.15
N GLY A 301 1.97 4.67 -37.38
CA GLY A 301 3.06 3.76 -37.72
C GLY A 301 3.85 3.19 -36.54
N TYR A 302 3.52 3.58 -35.30
CA TYR A 302 4.10 3.03 -34.07
C TYR A 302 3.08 2.23 -33.27
N SER A 303 3.59 1.40 -32.38
CA SER A 303 2.83 0.65 -31.40
C SER A 303 3.65 0.55 -30.10
N PRO A 304 3.02 0.16 -28.97
CA PRO A 304 3.76 -0.10 -27.73
C PRO A 304 4.82 -1.20 -27.85
N ALA A 305 4.74 -2.08 -28.86
CA ALA A 305 5.77 -3.09 -29.14
C ALA A 305 7.06 -2.47 -29.71
N ASP A 306 6.98 -1.26 -30.23
CA ASP A 306 8.14 -0.52 -30.71
C ASP A 306 8.88 0.21 -29.58
N LEU A 307 8.33 0.21 -28.35
CA LEU A 307 8.89 0.92 -27.20
C LEU A 307 9.75 0.00 -26.31
N PHE A 308 11.03 0.34 -26.21
CA PHE A 308 12.06 -0.37 -25.45
C PHE A 308 12.53 0.46 -24.27
N TYR A 309 12.31 -0.02 -23.06
CA TYR A 309 12.87 0.58 -21.84
C TYR A 309 14.30 0.07 -21.62
N LEU A 310 15.22 0.99 -21.32
CA LEU A 310 16.58 0.62 -20.95
C LEU A 310 16.59 -0.08 -19.58
N ASP A 311 17.29 -1.20 -19.49
CA ASP A 311 17.47 -2.06 -18.32
C ASP A 311 16.17 -2.72 -17.81
N GLU A 312 15.20 -1.92 -17.32
CA GLU A 312 13.93 -2.42 -16.79
C GLU A 312 12.72 -1.58 -17.23
N ALA A 313 11.65 -2.27 -17.65
CA ALA A 313 10.37 -1.64 -17.94
C ALA A 313 9.56 -1.45 -16.64
N PRO A 314 9.16 -0.21 -16.29
CA PRO A 314 8.39 0.04 -15.09
C PRO A 314 7.04 -0.67 -15.16
N PHE A 315 6.51 -1.09 -14.00
CA PHE A 315 5.24 -1.83 -13.93
C PHE A 315 4.09 -1.14 -14.67
N SER A 316 3.98 0.19 -14.58
CA SER A 316 2.94 0.94 -15.27
C SER A 316 3.05 0.85 -16.80
N ALA A 317 4.26 0.84 -17.38
CA ALA A 317 4.43 0.65 -18.81
C ALA A 317 3.99 -0.74 -19.25
N ARG A 318 4.39 -1.79 -18.51
CA ARG A 318 3.97 -3.17 -18.76
C ARG A 318 2.45 -3.33 -18.65
N PHE A 319 1.83 -2.76 -17.62
CA PHE A 319 0.40 -2.84 -17.40
C PHE A 319 -0.40 -2.15 -18.51
N TYR A 320 -0.12 -0.87 -18.80
CA TYR A 320 -0.90 -0.10 -19.77
C TYR A 320 -0.63 -0.48 -21.23
N SER A 321 0.49 -1.16 -21.52
CA SER A 321 0.75 -1.71 -22.85
C SER A 321 0.21 -3.13 -23.06
N HIS A 322 -0.36 -3.75 -22.02
CA HIS A 322 -0.71 -5.18 -22.00
C HIS A 322 0.48 -6.09 -22.26
N GLY A 323 1.65 -5.75 -21.70
CA GLY A 323 2.89 -6.53 -21.84
C GLY A 323 3.55 -6.42 -23.22
N ARG A 324 3.12 -5.47 -24.06
CA ARG A 324 3.71 -5.27 -25.40
C ARG A 324 5.05 -4.54 -25.37
N VAL A 325 5.32 -3.70 -24.38
CA VAL A 325 6.63 -3.02 -24.26
C VAL A 325 7.76 -4.01 -24.00
N HIS A 326 8.95 -3.68 -24.48
CA HIS A 326 10.14 -4.50 -24.34
C HIS A 326 11.20 -3.82 -23.46
N THR A 327 12.17 -4.61 -23.02
CA THR A 327 13.38 -4.14 -22.34
C THR A 327 14.59 -4.32 -23.25
N MET A 328 15.57 -3.45 -23.11
CA MET A 328 16.83 -3.50 -23.82
C MET A 328 17.96 -3.22 -22.83
N ASP A 329 19.03 -4.01 -22.86
CA ASP A 329 20.22 -3.75 -22.06
C ASP A 329 21.14 -2.73 -22.74
N ARG A 330 22.14 -2.23 -22.00
CA ARG A 330 23.08 -1.21 -22.49
C ARG A 330 23.95 -1.71 -23.65
N ASP A 331 24.29 -2.99 -23.67
CA ASP A 331 25.12 -3.59 -24.73
C ASP A 331 24.34 -3.71 -26.03
N ALA A 332 23.05 -4.08 -25.96
CA ALA A 332 22.11 -4.08 -27.07
C ALA A 332 21.85 -2.66 -27.56
N LEU A 333 21.72 -1.66 -26.67
CA LEU A 333 21.61 -0.26 -27.07
C LEU A 333 22.85 0.19 -27.85
N GLY A 334 24.07 -0.14 -27.37
CA GLY A 334 25.31 0.18 -28.07
C GLY A 334 25.39 -0.45 -29.47
N ARG A 335 24.98 -1.72 -29.61
CA ARG A 335 24.91 -2.42 -30.91
C ARG A 335 23.87 -1.80 -31.84
N GLU A 336 22.69 -1.46 -31.32
CA GLU A 336 21.63 -0.84 -32.10
C GLU A 336 22.06 0.53 -32.61
N LEU A 337 22.71 1.34 -31.76
CA LEU A 337 23.31 2.61 -32.17
C LEU A 337 24.34 2.38 -33.28
N ALA A 338 25.24 1.40 -33.16
CA ALA A 338 26.23 1.14 -34.21
C ALA A 338 25.62 0.75 -35.58
N THR A 339 24.40 0.17 -35.59
CA THR A 339 23.79 -0.47 -36.76
C THR A 339 22.39 0.05 -37.11
N VAL A 340 22.04 1.28 -36.71
CA VAL A 340 20.69 1.86 -36.90
C VAL A 340 20.21 1.66 -38.33
N GLN A 341 19.24 0.78 -38.51
CA GLN A 341 18.67 0.48 -39.81
C GLN A 341 17.76 1.63 -40.28
N PRO A 342 17.85 2.05 -41.55
CA PRO A 342 16.90 3.01 -42.12
C PRO A 342 15.47 2.49 -41.99
N GLY A 343 14.59 3.28 -41.37
CA GLY A 343 13.19 2.90 -41.14
C GLY A 343 12.94 2.05 -39.88
N SER A 344 13.95 1.90 -39.00
CA SER A 344 13.72 1.30 -37.68
C SER A 344 12.64 2.06 -36.93
N LYS A 345 11.65 1.32 -36.44
CA LYS A 345 10.55 1.86 -35.61
C LYS A 345 10.89 1.86 -34.12
N LYS A 346 12.06 1.35 -33.72
CA LYS A 346 12.42 1.22 -32.32
C LYS A 346 12.51 2.58 -31.63
N LEU A 347 11.78 2.70 -30.54
CA LEU A 347 11.75 3.84 -29.65
C LEU A 347 12.42 3.45 -28.34
N ILE A 348 13.41 4.23 -27.91
CA ILE A 348 14.16 3.97 -26.69
C ILE A 348 13.64 4.87 -25.58
N ALA A 349 13.03 4.30 -24.54
CA ALA A 349 12.62 4.98 -23.33
C ALA A 349 13.77 4.96 -22.30
N LEU A 350 14.30 6.13 -21.99
CA LEU A 350 15.40 6.32 -21.05
C LEU A 350 14.93 7.11 -19.81
N GLU A 351 15.32 6.68 -18.63
CA GLU A 351 15.06 7.42 -17.40
C GLU A 351 15.82 8.76 -17.39
N LYS A 352 15.14 9.86 -17.03
CA LYS A 352 15.70 11.22 -17.06
C LYS A 352 16.91 11.41 -16.12
N GLY A 353 17.10 10.53 -15.14
CA GLY A 353 18.25 10.54 -14.24
C GLY A 353 19.51 9.89 -14.81
N ASP A 354 19.41 9.12 -15.91
CA ASP A 354 20.57 8.44 -16.50
C ASP A 354 21.31 9.33 -17.50
N HIS A 355 22.16 10.20 -16.96
CA HIS A 355 22.98 11.10 -17.76
C HIS A 355 23.99 10.38 -18.67
N SER A 356 24.38 9.14 -18.34
CA SER A 356 25.39 8.39 -19.10
C SER A 356 24.83 7.90 -20.43
N ALA A 357 23.68 7.25 -20.41
CA ALA A 357 22.98 6.79 -21.59
C ALA A 357 22.39 7.97 -22.39
N GLN A 358 22.00 9.06 -21.72
CA GLN A 358 21.50 10.25 -22.40
C GLN A 358 22.58 10.84 -23.33
N LYS A 359 23.82 10.97 -22.84
CA LYS A 359 24.95 11.45 -23.66
C LYS A 359 25.24 10.56 -24.87
N GLN A 360 25.04 9.24 -24.74
CA GLN A 360 25.21 8.30 -25.86
C GLN A 360 24.14 8.49 -26.95
N LEU A 361 22.94 8.94 -26.58
CA LEU A 361 21.80 9.15 -27.48
C LEU A 361 21.75 10.56 -28.08
N GLU A 362 22.31 11.57 -27.41
CA GLU A 362 22.22 12.99 -27.80
C GLU A 362 22.71 13.29 -29.23
N SER A 363 23.66 12.52 -29.78
CA SER A 363 24.20 12.74 -31.13
C SER A 363 23.53 11.89 -32.22
N ARG A 364 22.72 10.88 -31.85
CA ARG A 364 22.21 9.86 -32.78
C ARG A 364 20.72 9.54 -32.60
N ALA A 365 20.02 10.33 -31.80
CA ALA A 365 18.60 10.14 -31.56
C ALA A 365 17.89 11.48 -31.32
N GLU A 366 16.62 11.51 -31.68
CA GLU A 366 15.72 12.65 -31.49
C GLU A 366 14.71 12.33 -30.38
N ILE A 367 14.44 13.28 -29.50
CA ILE A 367 13.39 13.13 -28.49
C ILE A 367 12.03 13.34 -29.17
N ILE A 368 11.16 12.33 -29.10
CA ILE A 368 9.82 12.39 -29.70
C ILE A 368 8.70 12.54 -28.68
N ASP A 369 8.93 12.11 -27.42
CA ASP A 369 7.97 12.23 -26.33
C ASP A 369 8.69 12.14 -24.97
N SER A 370 7.99 12.46 -23.89
CA SER A 370 8.46 12.25 -22.53
C SER A 370 7.32 12.05 -21.53
N SER A 371 7.60 11.33 -20.45
CA SER A 371 6.77 11.27 -19.25
C SER A 371 7.46 12.01 -18.11
N MET A 372 6.88 12.01 -16.91
CA MET A 372 7.56 12.55 -15.72
C MET A 372 8.94 11.92 -15.50
N ARG A 373 9.07 10.61 -15.77
CA ARG A 373 10.26 9.81 -15.47
C ARG A 373 11.14 9.51 -16.68
N TYR A 374 10.55 9.35 -17.86
CA TYR A 374 11.27 8.88 -19.04
C TYR A 374 11.26 9.91 -20.18
N ARG A 375 12.28 9.83 -21.05
CA ARG A 375 12.31 10.46 -22.36
C ARG A 375 12.34 9.37 -23.41
N VAL A 376 11.57 9.54 -24.48
CA VAL A 376 11.50 8.58 -25.57
C VAL A 376 12.26 9.14 -26.75
N PHE A 377 13.23 8.35 -27.21
CA PHE A 377 14.15 8.67 -28.29
C PHE A 377 13.84 7.82 -29.51
N ARG A 378 13.79 8.47 -30.67
CA ARG A 378 13.81 7.80 -31.98
C ARG A 378 15.23 7.85 -32.52
N LEU A 379 15.79 6.69 -32.85
CA LEU A 379 17.14 6.60 -33.39
C LEU A 379 17.17 7.15 -34.82
N VAL A 380 18.18 7.97 -35.14
CA VAL A 380 18.38 8.55 -36.47
C VAL A 380 19.54 7.80 -37.16
N PRO A 381 19.35 7.27 -38.38
CA PRO A 381 20.43 6.64 -39.13
C PRO A 381 21.57 7.63 -39.39
N ASP A 382 22.82 7.17 -39.32
CA ASP A 382 23.98 8.01 -39.63
C ASP A 382 24.05 8.26 -41.14
N GLU A 383 23.91 9.52 -41.56
CA GLU A 383 23.96 9.92 -42.98
C GLU A 383 25.28 9.50 -43.66
N ASN A 384 26.39 9.36 -42.90
CA ASN A 384 27.67 8.93 -43.45
C ASN A 384 27.74 7.44 -43.85
N GLN A 385 26.82 6.59 -43.36
CA GLN A 385 26.76 5.18 -43.80
C GLN A 385 26.13 5.02 -45.19
N ARG A 386 25.18 5.89 -45.58
CA ARG A 386 24.62 5.89 -46.95
C ARG A 386 25.72 6.11 -47.99
N THR A 387 26.68 6.99 -47.69
CA THR A 387 27.77 7.33 -48.61
C THR A 387 28.76 6.16 -48.77
N ARG A 388 29.03 5.40 -47.69
CA ARG A 388 29.91 4.21 -47.72
C ARG A 388 29.28 3.01 -48.43
N SER A 389 27.97 2.77 -48.29
CA SER A 389 27.29 1.72 -49.05
C SER A 389 27.18 2.04 -50.54
N LEU A 390 27.00 3.33 -50.89
CA LEU A 390 26.97 3.78 -52.29
C LEU A 390 28.36 3.76 -52.96
N THR A 391 29.45 4.00 -52.22
CA THR A 391 30.82 3.86 -52.75
C THR A 391 31.25 2.40 -52.88
N ALA A 392 30.84 1.52 -51.96
CA ALA A 392 31.06 0.08 -52.09
C ALA A 392 30.33 -0.52 -53.31
N TRP A 393 29.15 0.02 -53.67
CA TRP A 393 28.41 -0.42 -54.86
C TRP A 393 29.02 0.09 -56.18
N LYS A 394 29.71 1.25 -56.17
CA LYS A 394 30.40 1.81 -57.36
C LYS A 394 31.83 1.28 -57.56
N GLY A 395 32.38 0.53 -56.61
CA GLY A 395 33.74 -0.03 -56.67
C GLY A 395 33.83 -1.50 -57.12
N GLY A 396 32.71 -2.12 -57.51
CA GLY A 396 32.70 -3.47 -58.06
C GLY A 396 33.09 -3.46 -59.54
N ASN A 397 34.32 -3.90 -59.83
CA ASN A 397 34.94 -4.03 -61.15
C ASN A 397 33.97 -4.50 -62.25
N VAL A 398 33.84 -3.66 -63.28
CA VAL A 398 33.58 -4.11 -64.66
C VAL A 398 34.92 -4.55 -65.21
N GLU A 399 35.18 -5.86 -65.20
CA GLU A 399 36.28 -6.48 -65.93
C GLU A 399 35.75 -7.71 -66.69
N GLU A 400 34.98 -7.43 -67.74
CA GLU A 400 34.89 -8.22 -68.98
C GLU A 400 34.99 -7.15 -70.07
N VAL A 401 35.85 -7.26 -71.08
CA VAL A 401 35.67 -8.09 -72.27
C VAL A 401 37.02 -8.19 -73.00
N LEU A 402 37.20 -9.29 -73.75
CA LEU A 402 38.07 -9.46 -74.92
C LEU A 402 38.62 -8.18 -75.58
#